data_AF-A0A852W2W3-F1
#
_entry.id   AF-A0A852W2W3-F1
#
_cell.length_a   1.000
_cell.length_b   1.000
_cell.length_c   1.000
_cell.angle_alpha   90.00
_cell.angle_beta   90.00
_cell.angle_gamma   90.00
#
_symmetry.space_group_name_H-M   'P 1'
#
loop_
_entity.id
_entity.type
_entity.pdbx_description
1 polymer ?
#
loop_
_entity_poly.entity_id
_entity_poly.type
_entity_poly.pdbx_seq_one_letter_code
_entity_poly.pdbx_strand_id
1 'polypeptide(L)' 'MTVFERLWVWRVRAACEMALALCGGDELVADARTEASWYADLLHSWDGRGCEPDARIHAWLSILLARRTVAAGTLER' A
#
# COMPACT_ATOMS: atom_id res chain seq x y z
N MET A 1 0.96 -5.17 -16.75
CA MET A 1 1.23 -3.75 -16.46
C MET A 1 2.26 -3.07 -17.37
N THR A 2 1.92 -1.91 -17.94
CA THR A 2 2.79 -1.03 -18.73
C THR A 2 3.79 -0.25 -17.87
N VAL A 3 4.74 0.46 -18.48
CA VAL A 3 5.68 1.36 -17.75
C VAL A 3 4.94 2.49 -17.06
N PHE A 4 3.93 3.07 -17.72
CA PHE A 4 3.14 4.15 -17.18
C PHE A 4 2.32 3.71 -15.95
N GLU A 5 1.72 2.53 -16.01
CA GLU A 5 0.98 1.95 -14.88
C GLU A 5 1.91 1.65 -13.69
N ARG A 6 3.11 1.13 -13.94
CA ARG A 6 4.11 0.93 -12.88
C ARG A 6 4.54 2.23 -12.21
N LEU A 7 4.76 3.27 -13.00
CA LEU A 7 5.07 4.60 -12.47
C LEU A 7 3.91 5.14 -11.63
N TRP A 8 2.67 4.96 -12.10
CA TRP A 8 1.48 5.36 -11.36
C TRP A 8 1.35 4.63 -10.02
N VAL A 9 1.47 3.31 -10.01
CA VAL A 9 1.50 2.47 -8.79
C VAL A 9 2.54 2.97 -7.80
N TRP A 10 3.76 3.24 -8.27
CA TRP A 10 4.84 3.74 -7.43
C TRP A 10 4.50 5.10 -6.81
N ARG A 11 3.94 6.03 -7.59
CA ARG A 11 3.53 7.36 -7.11
C ARG A 11 2.40 7.27 -6.08
N VAL A 12 1.39 6.45 -6.32
CA VAL A 12 0.27 6.25 -5.38
C VAL A 12 0.76 5.67 -4.07
N ARG A 13 1.62 4.65 -4.13
CA ARG A 13 2.27 4.06 -2.94
C ARG A 13 3.02 5.13 -2.15
N ALA A 14 3.91 5.88 -2.80
CA ALA A 14 4.71 6.91 -2.14
C ALA A 14 3.82 7.97 -1.46
N ALA A 15 2.76 8.41 -2.13
CA ALA A 15 1.82 9.37 -1.56
C ALA A 15 1.10 8.84 -0.31
N CYS A 16 0.72 7.56 -0.30
CA CYS A 16 0.08 6.94 0.87
C CYS A 16 1.05 6.79 2.03
N GLU A 17 2.27 6.30 1.77
CA GLU A 17 3.28 6.14 2.80
C GLU A 17 3.70 7.49 3.40
N MET A 18 3.84 8.55 2.59
CA MET A 18 4.08 9.90 3.08
C MET A 18 2.94 10.41 3.97
N ALA A 19 1.68 10.22 3.55
CA ALA A 19 0.53 10.65 4.34
C ALA A 19 0.46 9.92 5.69
N LEU A 20 0.74 8.63 5.71
CA LEU A 20 0.81 7.83 6.95
C LEU A 20 1.96 8.29 7.84
N ALA A 21 3.15 8.54 7.27
CA ALA A 21 4.29 9.06 8.02
C ALA A 21 3.98 10.41 8.68
N LEU A 22 3.25 11.30 7.98
CA LEU A 22 2.82 12.58 8.55
C LEU A 22 1.82 12.43 9.72
N CYS A 23 1.01 11.36 9.73
CA CYS A 23 0.01 11.14 10.78
C CYS A 23 0.58 10.42 12.01
N GLY A 24 1.46 9.44 11.82
CA GLY A 24 1.90 8.54 12.88
C GLY A 24 3.35 8.06 12.77
N GLY A 25 4.16 8.73 11.97
CA GLY A 25 5.58 8.40 11.78
C GLY A 25 5.81 7.05 11.10
N ASP A 26 7.06 6.59 11.17
CA ASP A 26 7.50 5.36 10.50
C ASP A 26 6.84 4.10 11.06
N GLU A 27 6.43 4.09 12.33
CA GLU A 27 5.72 2.97 12.94
C GLU A 27 4.38 2.71 12.25
N LEU A 28 3.60 3.77 11.99
CA LEU A 28 2.33 3.64 11.28
C LEU A 28 2.52 3.19 9.82
N VAL A 29 3.60 3.63 9.18
CA VAL A 29 3.96 3.17 7.82
C VAL A 29 4.32 1.68 7.83
N ALA A 30 5.13 1.24 8.80
CA ALA A 30 5.56 -0.15 8.92
C ALA A 30 4.37 -1.09 9.20
N ASP A 31 3.47 -0.69 10.08
CA ASP A 31 2.23 -1.39 10.38
C ASP A 31 1.34 -1.52 9.13
N ALA A 32 1.09 -0.40 8.43
CA ALA A 32 0.29 -0.41 7.21
C ALA A 32 0.91 -1.28 6.08
N ARG A 33 2.25 -1.26 5.94
CA ARG A 33 2.96 -2.13 4.98
C ARG A 33 2.83 -3.61 5.35
N THR A 34 2.86 -3.92 6.65
CA THR A 34 2.69 -5.30 7.14
C THR A 34 1.29 -5.81 6.82
N GLU A 35 0.26 -5.03 7.15
CA GLU A 35 -1.14 -5.36 6.83
C GLU A 35 -1.36 -5.53 5.33
N ALA A 36 -0.84 -4.60 4.52
CA ALA A 36 -0.94 -4.66 3.06
C ALA A 36 -0.29 -5.92 2.48
N SER A 37 0.85 -6.33 3.05
CA SER A 37 1.57 -7.54 2.62
C SER A 37 0.78 -8.79 2.97
N TRP A 38 0.26 -8.89 4.20
CA TRP A 38 -0.60 -10.00 4.62
C TRP A 38 -1.86 -10.12 3.75
N TYR A 39 -2.51 -9.00 3.46
CA TYR A 39 -3.71 -9.00 2.63
C TYR A 39 -3.42 -9.44 1.19
N ALA A 40 -2.31 -8.95 0.61
CA ALA A 40 -1.86 -9.35 -0.70
C ALA A 40 -1.47 -10.84 -0.76
N ASP A 41 -0.79 -11.35 0.28
CA ASP A 41 -0.45 -12.77 0.43
C ASP A 41 -1.68 -13.67 0.53
N LEU A 42 -2.69 -13.21 1.26
CA LEU A 42 -3.93 -13.96 1.48
C LEU A 42 -4.74 -14.12 0.19
N LEU A 43 -4.90 -13.04 -0.59
CA LEU A 43 -5.77 -13.05 -1.78
C LEU A 43 -5.04 -13.47 -3.06
N HIS A 44 -3.77 -13.09 -3.17
CA HIS A 44 -2.97 -13.23 -4.37
C HIS A 44 -1.55 -13.68 -3.98
N SER A 45 -1.45 -14.89 -3.44
CA SER A 45 -0.18 -15.48 -3.04
C SER A 45 0.81 -15.49 -4.21
N TRP A 46 2.08 -15.20 -3.91
CA TRP A 46 3.14 -15.15 -4.90
C TRP A 46 4.41 -15.75 -4.30
N ASP A 47 5.06 -16.63 -5.06
CA ASP A 47 6.25 -17.36 -4.66
C ASP A 47 7.55 -16.54 -4.85
N GLY A 48 7.44 -15.28 -5.23
CA GLY A 48 8.56 -14.39 -5.50
C GLY A 48 9.26 -14.67 -6.84
N ARG A 49 8.75 -15.57 -7.68
CA ARG A 49 9.34 -15.89 -8.98
C ARG A 49 8.65 -15.13 -10.11
N GLY A 50 9.44 -14.67 -11.06
CA GLY A 50 8.95 -13.92 -12.21
C GLY A 50 8.47 -12.51 -11.82
N CYS A 51 7.51 -11.98 -12.59
CA CYS A 51 6.89 -10.70 -12.29
C CYS A 51 5.79 -10.90 -11.25
N GLU A 52 5.74 -10.02 -10.25
CA GLU A 52 4.64 -9.97 -9.30
C GLU A 52 3.30 -9.76 -10.03
N PRO A 53 2.24 -10.53 -9.69
CA PRO A 53 0.94 -10.38 -10.34
C PRO A 53 0.31 -9.00 -10.09
N ASP A 54 -0.25 -8.38 -11.14
CA ASP A 54 -0.89 -7.06 -11.05
C ASP A 54 -2.00 -7.02 -9.97
N ALA A 55 -2.80 -8.09 -9.84
CA ALA A 55 -3.83 -8.20 -8.82
C ALA A 55 -3.29 -8.11 -7.38
N ARG A 56 -2.12 -8.69 -7.13
CA ARG A 56 -1.43 -8.64 -5.84
C ARG A 56 -1.00 -7.22 -5.51
N ILE A 57 -0.41 -6.52 -6.48
CA ILE A 57 0.00 -5.12 -6.35
C ILE A 57 -1.22 -4.23 -6.04
N HIS A 58 -2.34 -4.46 -6.70
CA HIS A 58 -3.59 -3.73 -6.44
C HIS A 58 -4.17 -4.02 -5.06
N ALA A 59 -4.15 -5.27 -4.60
CA ALA A 59 -4.59 -5.63 -3.24
C ALA A 59 -3.69 -5.00 -2.17
N TRP A 60 -2.38 -4.94 -2.41
CA TRP A 60 -1.47 -4.26 -1.51
C TRP A 60 -1.76 -2.75 -1.44
N LEU A 61 -1.97 -2.10 -2.59
CA LEU A 61 -2.30 -0.68 -2.67
C LEU A 61 -3.67 -0.33 -2.04
N SER A 62 -4.66 -1.21 -2.12
CA SER A 62 -5.99 -0.94 -1.55
C SER A 62 -5.93 -0.78 -0.03
N ILE A 63 -5.11 -1.60 0.65
CA ILE A 63 -4.88 -1.47 2.09
C ILE A 63 -4.17 -0.16 2.41
N LEU A 64 -3.11 0.22 1.69
CA LEU A 64 -2.47 1.51 1.93
C LEU A 64 -3.42 2.70 1.76
N LEU A 65 -4.30 2.67 0.75
CA LEU A 65 -5.31 3.70 0.54
C LEU A 65 -6.34 3.74 1.67
N ALA A 66 -6.77 2.58 2.16
CA ALA A 66 -7.68 2.47 3.30
C ALA A 66 -7.04 3.04 4.57
N ARG A 67 -5.80 2.62 4.88
CA ARG A 67 -5.03 3.11 6.03
C ARG A 67 -4.83 4.62 5.98
N ARG A 68 -4.48 5.16 4.81
CA ARG A 68 -4.39 6.61 4.60
C ARG A 68 -5.71 7.30 4.92
N THR A 69 -6.83 6.77 4.44
CA THR A 69 -8.16 7.35 4.67
C THR A 69 -8.52 7.37 6.16
N VAL A 70 -8.24 6.27 6.87
CA VAL A 70 -8.45 6.19 8.32
C VAL A 70 -7.59 7.21 9.07
N ALA A 71 -6.30 7.28 8.75
CA ALA A 71 -5.38 8.22 9.41
C ALA A 71 -5.78 9.68 9.16
N ALA A 72 -6.21 10.02 7.95
CA ALA A 72 -6.72 11.36 7.63
C ALA A 72 -7.97 11.71 8.46
N GLY A 73 -8.93 10.79 8.61
CA GLY A 73 -10.11 10.99 9.44
C GLY A 73 -9.83 11.11 10.94
N THR A 74 -8.67 10.61 11.41
CA THR A 74 -8.21 10.81 12.80
C THR A 74 -7.65 12.22 13.03
N LEU A 75 -7.06 12.87 12.02
CA LEU A 75 -6.58 14.24 12.13
C LEU A 75 -7.71 15.29 12.18
N GLU A 76 -8.90 14.95 11.68
CA GLU A 76 -10.07 15.84 11.64
C GLU A 76 -10.93 15.79 12.92
N ARG A 77 -10.58 14.93 13.89
CA ARG A 77 -11.28 14.79 15.19
C ARG A 77 -10.45 15.36 16.33
#